data_AF-A0A1M6UCU3-F1
#
_entry.id   AF-A0A1M6UCU3-F1
#
_cell.length_a   1.000
_cell.length_b   1.000
_cell.length_c   1.000
_cell.angle_alpha   90.00
_cell.angle_beta   90.00
_cell.angle_gamma   90.00
#
_symmetry.space_group_name_H-M   'P 1'
#
loop_
_entity.id
_entity.type
_entity.pdbx_description
1 polymer ?
#
loop_
_entity_poly.entity_id
_entity_poly.type
_entity_poly.pdbx_seq_one_letter_code
_entity_poly.pdbx_strand_id
1 'polypeptide(L)'
;MSVRLDLNNEVFQEHWLSLEKQQQLDVLRTLKKIRQMTWQQIYSDQGLRWEKILSKKGPGGRDIFTIRVTKEHRAIVYRREEWMIFLSLHPNHDSAYTR
;
A
#
# COMPACT_ATOMS: atom_id res chain seq x y z
N MET A 1 -3.71 -18.55 5.87
CA MET A 1 -4.11 -17.50 6.82
C MET A 1 -4.23 -16.18 6.09
N SER A 2 -5.14 -15.31 6.51
CA SER A 2 -5.33 -13.99 5.89
C SER A 2 -4.26 -12.99 6.37
N VAL A 3 -4.03 -11.96 5.57
CA VAL A 3 -3.05 -10.91 5.86
C VAL A 3 -3.54 -10.03 7.02
N ARG A 4 -2.63 -9.68 7.93
CA ARG A 4 -2.85 -8.68 8.98
C ARG A 4 -2.28 -7.33 8.54
N LEU A 5 -2.86 -6.23 9.00
CA LEU A 5 -2.41 -4.89 8.62
C LEU A 5 -1.80 -4.16 9.81
N ASP A 6 -0.61 -3.59 9.62
CA ASP A 6 -0.01 -2.65 10.54
C ASP A 6 -0.06 -1.25 9.91
N LEU A 7 -0.86 -0.38 10.51
CA LEU A 7 -1.11 1.00 10.06
C LEU A 7 -0.49 2.03 11.02
N ASN A 8 0.41 1.60 11.92
CA ASN A 8 0.94 2.43 13.00
C ASN A 8 2.11 3.34 12.60
N ASN A 9 2.45 3.39 11.31
CA ASN A 9 3.48 4.30 10.85
C ASN A 9 2.93 5.74 10.79
N GLU A 10 3.58 6.66 11.50
CA GLU A 10 3.18 8.07 11.61
C GLU A 10 3.05 8.75 10.24
N VAL A 11 4.01 8.55 9.33
CA VAL A 11 3.99 9.12 7.98
C VAL A 11 2.80 8.59 7.18
N PHE A 12 2.51 7.28 7.28
CA PHE A 12 1.32 6.73 6.65
C PHE A 12 0.03 7.33 7.21
N GLN A 13 -0.07 7.49 8.54
CA GLN A 13 -1.24 8.06 9.20
C GLN A 13 -1.45 9.52 8.80
N GLU A 14 -0.40 10.33 8.83
CA GLU A 14 -0.43 11.72 8.40
C GLU A 14 -0.94 11.82 6.96
N HIS A 15 -0.33 11.07 6.04
CA HIS A 15 -0.73 11.11 4.63
C HIS A 15 -2.16 10.62 4.41
N TRP A 16 -2.63 9.63 5.15
CA TRP A 16 -4.01 9.13 5.00
C TRP A 16 -5.02 10.14 5.56
N LEU A 17 -4.75 10.71 6.73
CA LEU A 17 -5.62 11.68 7.39
C LEU A 17 -5.69 13.01 6.64
N SER A 18 -4.67 13.35 5.86
CA SER A 18 -4.65 14.55 5.01
C SER A 18 -5.46 14.41 3.71
N LEU A 19 -5.88 13.19 3.34
CA LEU A 19 -6.67 12.98 2.12
C LEU A 19 -8.10 13.55 2.26
N GLU A 20 -8.73 13.86 1.13
CA GLU A 20 -10.16 14.18 1.13
C GLU A 20 -11.00 12.98 1.55
N LYS A 21 -12.19 13.24 2.12
CA LYS A 21 -13.09 12.22 2.65
C LYS A 21 -13.31 11.03 1.70
N GLN A 22 -13.53 11.30 0.40
CA GLN A 22 -13.78 10.23 -0.56
C GLN A 22 -12.53 9.38 -0.80
N GLN A 23 -11.36 10.00 -0.89
CA GLN A 23 -10.08 9.31 -1.04
C GLN A 23 -9.74 8.47 0.19
N GLN A 24 -10.02 8.99 1.39
CA GLN A 24 -9.87 8.23 2.65
C GLN A 24 -10.72 6.95 2.64
N LEU A 25 -11.99 7.06 2.20
CA LEU A 25 -12.90 5.92 2.10
C LEU A 25 -12.43 4.90 1.07
N ASP A 26 -11.85 5.34 -0.04
CA ASP A 26 -11.34 4.44 -1.06
C ASP A 26 -10.10 3.66 -0.58
N VAL A 27 -9.19 4.32 0.15
CA VAL A 27 -8.10 3.63 0.86
C VAL A 27 -8.68 2.59 1.83
N LEU A 28 -9.65 2.98 2.67
CA LEU A 28 -10.29 2.08 3.62
C LEU A 28 -10.91 0.84 2.96
N ARG A 29 -11.56 0.99 1.80
CA ARG A 29 -12.13 -0.12 1.03
C ARG A 29 -11.05 -1.11 0.61
N THR A 30 -9.91 -0.62 0.15
CA THR A 30 -8.77 -1.48 -0.22
C THR A 30 -8.14 -2.15 0.99
N LEU A 31 -8.01 -1.47 2.13
CA LEU A 31 -7.54 -2.09 3.39
C LEU A 31 -8.48 -3.22 3.82
N LYS A 32 -9.80 -3.03 3.75
CA LYS A 32 -10.80 -4.07 4.04
C LYS A 32 -10.65 -5.27 3.09
N LYS A 33 -10.45 -5.03 1.79
CA LYS A 33 -10.17 -6.08 0.80
C LYS A 33 -8.91 -6.88 1.18
N ILE A 34 -7.79 -6.21 1.45
CA ILE A 34 -6.50 -6.86 1.78
C ILE A 34 -6.64 -7.76 3.02
N ARG A 35 -7.39 -7.33 4.04
CA ARG A 35 -7.62 -8.14 5.25
C ARG A 35 -8.34 -9.46 5.02
N GLN A 36 -9.04 -9.60 3.89
CA GLN A 36 -9.75 -10.82 3.51
C GLN A 36 -8.91 -11.73 2.59
N MET A 37 -7.72 -11.29 2.19
CA MET A 37 -6.86 -11.98 1.25
C MET A 37 -5.74 -12.75 1.96
N THR A 38 -5.25 -13.81 1.32
CA THR A 38 -3.98 -14.46 1.65
C THR A 38 -2.82 -13.77 0.93
N TRP A 39 -1.59 -13.99 1.39
CA TRP A 39 -0.40 -13.46 0.69
C TRP A 39 -0.29 -13.90 -0.77
N GLN A 40 -0.68 -15.15 -1.07
CA GLN A 40 -0.68 -15.64 -2.44
C GLN A 40 -1.65 -14.83 -3.32
N GLN A 41 -2.84 -14.51 -2.79
CA GLN A 41 -3.81 -13.64 -3.48
C GLN A 41 -3.29 -12.21 -3.61
N ILE A 42 -2.58 -11.66 -2.61
CA ILE A 42 -1.97 -10.33 -2.72
C ILE A 42 -0.99 -10.26 -3.89
N TYR A 43 -0.12 -11.27 -4.02
CA TYR A 43 0.88 -11.29 -5.09
C TYR A 43 0.29 -11.48 -6.49
N SER A 44 -0.87 -12.14 -6.61
CA SER A 44 -1.53 -12.36 -7.89
C SER A 44 -2.61 -11.33 -8.23
N ASP A 45 -2.97 -10.44 -7.30
CA ASP A 45 -4.01 -9.43 -7.53
C ASP A 45 -3.54 -8.32 -8.47
N GLN A 46 -4.11 -8.32 -9.68
CA GLN A 46 -3.79 -7.32 -10.72
C GLN A 46 -4.20 -5.89 -10.33
N GLY A 47 -5.18 -5.74 -9.43
CA GLY A 47 -5.64 -4.44 -8.96
C GLY A 47 -4.64 -3.77 -8.02
N LEU A 48 -4.02 -4.55 -7.13
CA LEU A 48 -3.03 -4.07 -6.17
C LEU A 48 -1.68 -3.73 -6.82
N ARG A 49 -1.36 -4.26 -8.00
CA ARG A 49 -0.09 -3.99 -8.70
C ARG A 49 1.13 -4.08 -7.77
N TRP A 50 1.34 -5.25 -7.17
CA TRP A 50 2.44 -5.49 -6.24
C TRP A 50 3.81 -5.36 -6.94
N GLU A 51 4.52 -4.27 -6.68
CA GLU A 51 5.74 -3.91 -7.41
C GLU A 51 6.90 -3.68 -6.45
N LYS A 52 8.02 -4.39 -6.66
CA LYS A 52 9.23 -4.24 -5.82
C LYS A 52 9.96 -2.94 -6.13
N ILE A 53 10.36 -2.20 -5.09
CA ILE A 53 11.25 -1.05 -5.24
C ILE A 53 12.70 -1.56 -5.14
N LEU A 54 13.48 -1.44 -6.21
CA LEU A 54 14.86 -1.92 -6.25
C LEU A 54 15.88 -0.89 -5.74
N SER A 55 15.57 0.40 -5.85
CA SER A 55 16.48 1.51 -5.53
C SER A 55 16.59 1.84 -4.05
N LYS A 56 15.69 1.31 -3.21
CA LYS A 56 15.60 1.62 -1.79
C LYS A 56 15.34 0.36 -0.97
N LYS A 57 15.80 0.38 0.28
CA LYS A 57 15.50 -0.65 1.29
C LYS A 57 14.68 -0.05 2.42
N GLY A 58 13.82 -0.88 2.99
CA GLY A 58 13.05 -0.54 4.18
C GLY A 58 13.84 -0.76 5.48
N PRO A 59 13.16 -0.60 6.62
CA PRO A 59 13.75 -0.82 7.93
C PRO A 59 14.42 -2.20 8.05
N GLY A 60 15.67 -2.22 8.53
CA GLY A 60 16.46 -3.44 8.67
C GLY A 60 16.90 -4.07 7.34
N GLY A 61 17.02 -3.28 6.27
CA GLY A 61 17.49 -3.77 4.96
C GLY A 61 16.46 -4.59 4.18
N ARG A 62 15.20 -4.61 4.64
CA ARG A 62 14.12 -5.39 4.03
C ARG A 62 13.73 -4.83 2.67
N ASP A 63 13.25 -5.73 1.80
CA ASP A 63 12.62 -5.32 0.57
C ASP A 63 11.32 -4.57 0.86
N ILE A 64 11.12 -3.47 0.13
CA ILE A 64 9.89 -2.67 0.15
C ILE A 64 9.24 -2.72 -1.23
N PHE A 65 7.93 -2.55 -1.21
CA PHE A 65 7.07 -2.70 -2.37
C PHE A 65 6.13 -1.52 -2.44
N THR A 66 5.66 -1.19 -3.65
CA THR A 66 4.50 -0.35 -3.81
C THR A 66 3.28 -1.19 -4.13
N ILE A 67 2.13 -0.79 -3.60
CA ILE A 67 0.83 -1.30 -4.00
C ILE A 67 -0.07 -0.14 -4.40
N ARG A 68 -0.90 -0.34 -5.40
CA ARG A 68 -2.01 0.55 -5.73
C ARG A 68 -3.10 0.38 -4.68
N VAL A 69 -3.37 1.45 -3.93
CA VAL A 69 -4.47 1.47 -2.94
C VAL A 69 -5.74 2.09 -3.52
N THR A 70 -5.59 3.04 -4.43
CA THR A 70 -6.66 3.64 -5.24
C THR A 70 -6.13 3.94 -6.64
N LYS A 71 -6.95 4.38 -7.60
CA LYS A 71 -6.44 4.81 -8.92
C LYS A 71 -5.42 5.95 -8.80
N GLU A 72 -5.65 6.83 -7.84
CA GLU A 72 -4.89 8.05 -7.61
C GLU A 72 -3.74 7.90 -6.61
N HIS A 73 -3.65 6.78 -5.87
CA HIS A 73 -2.66 6.63 -4.79
C HIS A 73 -2.01 5.26 -4.75
N ARG A 74 -0.71 5.25 -4.45
CA ARG A 74 0.08 4.07 -4.10
C ARG A 74 0.55 4.15 -2.65
N ALA A 75 0.61 3.00 -1.98
CA ALA A 75 1.26 2.86 -0.68
C ALA A 75 2.62 2.19 -0.83
N ILE A 76 3.59 2.59 0.00
CA ILE A 76 4.81 1.81 0.23
C ILE A 76 4.55 0.86 1.39
N VAL A 77 4.85 -0.41 1.20
CA VAL A 77 4.64 -1.48 2.18
C VAL A 77 5.82 -2.43 2.26
N TYR A 78 5.94 -3.18 3.35
CA TYR A 78 6.74 -4.39 3.40
C TYR A 78 6.02 -5.50 4.16
N ARG A 79 6.39 -6.75 3.87
CA ARG A 79 5.89 -7.92 4.58
C ARG A 79 6.77 -8.22 5.79
N ARG A 80 6.13 -8.42 6.95
CA ARG A 80 6.72 -9.00 8.16
C ARG A 80 5.84 -10.15 8.61
N GLU A 81 6.22 -11.38 8.23
CA GLU A 81 5.46 -12.60 8.50
C GLU A 81 4.02 -12.53 7.96
N GLU A 82 3.02 -12.46 8.83
CA GLU A 82 1.60 -12.29 8.47
C GLU A 82 1.20 -10.82 8.24
N TRP A 83 2.03 -9.87 8.66
CA TRP A 83 1.72 -8.46 8.66
C TRP A 83 2.18 -7.77 7.38
N MET A 84 1.28 -7.02 6.76
CA MET A 84 1.60 -5.99 5.79
C MET A 84 1.78 -4.68 6.55
N ILE A 85 3.01 -4.17 6.55
CA ILE A 85 3.37 -2.93 7.24
C ILE A 85 3.29 -1.79 6.25
N PHE A 86 2.40 -0.83 6.50
CA PHE A 86 2.29 0.38 5.70
C PHE A 86 3.30 1.43 6.17
N LEU A 87 4.01 2.03 5.22
CA LEU A 87 5.04 3.03 5.48
C LEU A 87 4.62 4.43 5.08
N SER A 88 3.98 4.59 3.92
CA SER A 88 3.58 5.90 3.40
C SER A 88 2.56 5.77 2.28
N LEU A 89 1.83 6.85 2.01
CA LEU A 89 0.99 7.00 0.81
C LEU A 89 1.58 8.06 -0.12
N HIS A 90 1.45 7.85 -1.43
CA HIS A 90 1.90 8.79 -2.45
C HIS A 90 0.87 8.87 -3.58
N PRO A 91 0.70 10.02 -4.22
CA PRO A 91 -0.03 10.10 -5.48
C PRO A 91 0.54 9.08 -6.48
N ASN A 92 -0.33 8.40 -7.20
CA ASN A 92 0.05 7.50 -8.28
C ASN A 92 0.57 8.39 -9.43
N HIS A 93 1.87 8.33 -9.71
CA HIS A 93 2.53 9.15 -10.74
C HIS A 93 2.08 8.86 -12.19
N ASP A 94 0.97 8.15 -12.42
CA ASP A 94 0.37 7.98 -13.76
C ASP A 94 -0.10 9.32 -14.36
N SER A 95 -0.13 10.42 -13.61
CA SER A 95 -0.40 11.77 -14.14
C SER A 95 0.74 12.37 -14.99
N ALA A 96 1.91 11.72 -15.09
CA ALA A 96 3.00 12.16 -15.96
C ALA A 96 2.84 11.73 -17.44
N TYR A 97 1.83 10.93 -17.78
CA TYR A 97 1.48 10.61 -19.17
C TYR A 97 0.23 11.38 -19.60
N THR A 98 0.28 12.70 -19.49
CA THR A 98 -0.64 13.55 -20.25
C THR A 98 -0.12 13.58 -21.69
N ARG A 99 -0.95 13.14 -22.64
CA ARG A 99 -0.69 13.25 -24.09
C ARG A 99 -0.73 14.71 -24.54
#